data_AF-A0A968EZG5-F1
#
_entry.id   AF-A0A968EZG5-F1
#
_cell.length_a   1.000
_cell.length_b   1.000
_cell.length_c   1.000
_cell.angle_alpha   90.00
_cell.angle_beta   90.00
_cell.angle_gamma   90.00
#
_symmetry.space_group_name_H-M   'P 1'
#
loop_
_entity.id
_entity.type
_entity.pdbx_description
1 polymer ?
#
loop_
_entity_poly.entity_id
_entity_poly.type
_entity_poly.pdbx_seq_one_letter_code
_entity_poly.pdbx_strand_id
1 'polypeptide(L)'
;AEDTVGVHMQVVDSLNLISLNTDSIDFDTTYIGSDSTISFWVENVGQDTLKVYDMPITENAFSVDTATFNLLPGTSQEVKVTFLPPSAGDYSGWIQIVSNDPVNDTMLVWVQGVGEPPVGITDPEGLPTTFGLNPNYPNPFNPATTIKYQLPQSSDVKLVIYNVLGQKVRTLLATRMKAGYHDVVWDGRNDLGAQVASGIYIYRFKAGDFLKVQKMILMK
;
A
#
# COMPACT_ATOMS: atom_id res chain seq x y z
N ALA A 1 -60.84 -52.57 22.97
CA ALA A 1 -59.47 -52.52 22.43
C ALA A 1 -59.24 -51.07 22.07
N GLU A 2 -58.47 -50.35 22.88
CA GLU A 2 -58.11 -48.96 22.59
C GLU A 2 -56.98 -48.98 21.56
N ASP A 3 -57.24 -48.32 20.44
CA ASP A 3 -56.34 -48.22 19.31
C ASP A 3 -55.36 -47.07 19.58
N THR A 4 -54.12 -47.42 19.93
CA THR A 4 -53.05 -46.44 20.11
C THR A 4 -52.64 -45.91 18.75
N VAL A 5 -53.09 -44.70 18.42
CA VAL A 5 -52.56 -43.94 17.27
C VAL A 5 -51.11 -43.57 17.59
N GLY A 6 -50.17 -44.31 17.00
CA GLY A 6 -48.76 -43.95 17.02
C GLY A 6 -48.58 -42.63 16.29
N VAL A 7 -48.34 -41.55 17.04
CA VAL A 7 -47.92 -40.27 16.47
C VAL A 7 -46.54 -40.51 15.87
N HIS A 8 -46.48 -40.55 14.54
CA HIS A 8 -45.23 -40.53 13.80
C HIS A 8 -44.66 -39.12 13.95
N MET A 9 -43.91 -38.92 15.03
CA MET A 9 -43.10 -37.73 15.22
C MET A 9 -42.06 -37.76 14.10
N GLN A 10 -42.31 -37.01 13.02
CA GLN A 10 -41.24 -36.67 12.09
C GLN A 10 -40.21 -35.92 12.92
N VAL A 11 -39.12 -36.61 13.24
CA VAL A 11 -37.90 -35.95 13.66
C VAL A 11 -37.61 -34.97 12.54
N VAL A 12 -37.73 -33.68 12.83
CA VAL A 12 -37.22 -32.65 11.93
C VAL A 12 -35.72 -32.96 11.90
N ASP A 13 -35.24 -33.50 10.78
CA ASP A 13 -33.82 -33.82 10.62
C ASP A 13 -33.03 -32.60 11.10
N SER A 14 -32.14 -32.83 12.06
CA SER A 14 -31.29 -31.77 12.61
C SER A 14 -30.46 -31.22 11.45
N LEU A 15 -30.86 -30.07 10.94
CA LEU A 15 -30.21 -29.46 9.79
C LEU A 15 -28.90 -28.82 10.27
N ASN A 16 -27.83 -29.12 9.58
CA ASN A 16 -26.57 -28.41 9.59
C ASN A 16 -26.69 -27.23 8.61
N LEU A 17 -26.86 -26.01 9.15
CA LEU A 17 -27.17 -24.83 8.34
C LEU A 17 -26.01 -23.84 8.40
N ILE A 18 -25.46 -23.51 7.24
CA ILE A 18 -24.39 -22.51 7.11
C ILE A 18 -24.98 -21.09 7.05
N SER A 19 -24.31 -20.16 7.72
CA SER A 19 -24.56 -18.72 7.60
C SER A 19 -23.24 -17.97 7.49
N LEU A 20 -23.24 -16.88 6.72
CA LEU A 20 -22.11 -15.97 6.56
C LEU A 20 -22.51 -14.58 7.06
N ASN A 21 -21.58 -13.87 7.68
CA ASN A 21 -21.80 -12.48 8.08
C ASN A 21 -21.66 -11.47 6.92
N THR A 22 -21.14 -11.91 5.77
CA THR A 22 -21.03 -11.12 4.55
C THR A 22 -21.08 -12.03 3.32
N ASP A 23 -21.52 -11.47 2.19
CA ASP A 23 -21.45 -12.07 0.85
C ASP A 23 -20.38 -11.40 -0.01
N SER A 24 -19.67 -10.40 0.51
CA SER A 24 -18.66 -9.64 -0.23
C SER A 24 -17.53 -9.09 0.66
N ILE A 25 -16.35 -8.96 0.07
CA ILE A 25 -15.15 -8.35 0.67
C ILE A 25 -14.50 -7.44 -0.37
N ASP A 26 -14.21 -6.21 0.03
CA ASP A 26 -13.47 -5.23 -0.76
C ASP A 26 -12.18 -4.87 -0.02
N PHE A 27 -11.04 -5.09 -0.66
CA PHE A 27 -9.72 -4.78 -0.14
C PHE A 27 -9.27 -3.35 -0.45
N ASP A 28 -10.10 -2.54 -1.11
CA ASP A 28 -9.73 -1.23 -1.66
C ASP A 28 -8.42 -1.35 -2.46
N THR A 29 -7.39 -0.60 -2.08
CA THR A 29 -6.06 -0.65 -2.67
C THR A 29 -5.08 -1.41 -1.79
N THR A 30 -4.37 -2.36 -2.37
CA THR A 30 -3.22 -3.03 -1.76
C THR A 30 -1.98 -2.83 -2.65
N TYR A 31 -0.85 -2.49 -2.04
CA TYR A 31 0.37 -2.24 -2.78
C TYR A 31 1.07 -3.55 -3.16
N ILE A 32 1.53 -3.64 -4.41
CA ILE A 32 2.32 -4.79 -4.90
C ILE A 32 3.52 -5.03 -3.97
N GLY A 33 3.70 -6.27 -3.53
CA GLY A 33 4.76 -6.69 -2.60
C GLY A 33 4.38 -6.61 -1.12
N SER A 34 3.16 -6.15 -0.82
CA SER A 34 2.52 -6.23 0.50
C SER A 34 1.20 -7.01 0.38
N ASP A 35 0.70 -7.50 1.51
CA ASP A 35 -0.61 -8.13 1.61
C ASP A 35 -1.56 -7.31 2.48
N SER A 36 -2.86 -7.49 2.22
CA SER A 36 -3.94 -7.02 3.08
C SER A 36 -4.77 -8.21 3.54
N THR A 37 -5.28 -8.18 4.76
CA THR A 37 -6.11 -9.26 5.31
C THR A 37 -7.44 -8.72 5.82
N ILE A 38 -8.54 -9.32 5.39
CA ILE A 38 -9.90 -9.06 5.89
C ILE A 38 -10.53 -10.40 6.28
N SER A 39 -11.27 -10.42 7.38
CA SER A 39 -11.94 -11.62 7.87
C SER A 39 -13.44 -11.62 7.59
N PHE A 40 -14.00 -12.81 7.41
CA PHE A 40 -15.43 -13.06 7.53
C PHE A 40 -15.69 -14.24 8.49
N TRP A 41 -16.93 -14.40 8.93
CA TRP A 41 -17.35 -15.44 9.84
C TRP A 41 -18.24 -16.45 9.12
N VAL A 42 -17.92 -17.72 9.31
CA VAL A 42 -18.79 -18.85 8.98
C VAL A 42 -19.43 -19.32 10.27
N GLU A 43 -20.76 -19.38 10.31
CA GLU A 43 -21.52 -19.81 11.47
C GLU A 43 -22.36 -21.04 11.15
N ASN A 44 -22.46 -21.96 12.10
CA ASN A 44 -23.44 -23.03 12.07
C ASN A 44 -24.67 -22.63 12.88
N VAL A 45 -25.71 -22.16 12.19
CA VAL A 45 -27.01 -21.81 12.79
C VAL A 45 -27.96 -23.00 12.89
N GLY A 46 -27.48 -24.19 12.50
CA GLY A 46 -28.20 -25.45 12.54
C GLY A 46 -28.25 -26.11 13.92
N GLN A 47 -28.67 -27.37 13.93
CA GLN A 47 -28.78 -28.23 15.11
C GLN A 47 -27.86 -29.46 15.05
N ASP A 48 -27.22 -29.72 13.90
CA ASP A 48 -26.17 -30.74 13.74
C ASP A 48 -24.85 -30.11 13.29
N THR A 49 -23.76 -30.88 13.32
CA THR A 49 -22.41 -30.44 12.95
C THR A 49 -22.33 -30.08 11.47
N LEU A 50 -21.98 -28.82 11.20
CA LEU A 50 -21.63 -28.34 9.87
C LEU A 50 -20.16 -28.68 9.60
N LYS A 51 -19.89 -29.24 8.43
CA LYS A 51 -18.55 -29.54 7.92
C LYS A 51 -18.31 -28.69 6.68
N VAL A 52 -17.23 -27.92 6.69
CA VAL A 52 -16.73 -27.22 5.50
C VAL A 52 -15.59 -28.05 4.92
N TYR A 53 -15.73 -28.43 3.65
CA TYR A 53 -14.86 -29.36 2.95
C TYR A 53 -13.77 -28.70 2.13
N ASP A 54 -14.08 -27.52 1.58
CA ASP A 54 -13.16 -26.77 0.73
C ASP A 54 -13.62 -25.32 0.58
N MET A 55 -12.70 -24.46 0.16
CA MET A 55 -12.95 -23.07 -0.20
C MET A 55 -12.22 -22.67 -1.49
N PRO A 56 -12.52 -23.27 -2.66
CA PRO A 56 -11.85 -22.89 -3.89
C PRO A 56 -12.09 -21.42 -4.22
N ILE A 57 -11.03 -20.75 -4.68
CA ILE A 57 -11.03 -19.34 -5.04
C ILE A 57 -10.73 -19.21 -6.52
N THR A 58 -11.53 -18.40 -7.24
CA THR A 58 -11.38 -18.27 -8.70
C THR A 58 -10.24 -17.32 -9.11
N GLU A 59 -9.75 -16.48 -8.20
CA GLU A 59 -8.69 -15.51 -8.43
C GLU A 59 -7.51 -15.78 -7.47
N ASN A 60 -6.32 -16.01 -8.04
CA ASN A 60 -5.16 -16.53 -7.31
C ASN A 60 -4.42 -15.47 -6.49
N ALA A 61 -4.74 -14.19 -6.70
CA ALA A 61 -4.26 -13.11 -5.84
C ALA A 61 -4.88 -13.14 -4.43
N PHE A 62 -5.96 -13.91 -4.22
CA PHE A 62 -6.58 -14.11 -2.92
C PHE A 62 -6.29 -15.51 -2.37
N SER A 63 -6.21 -15.61 -1.05
CA SER A 63 -6.05 -16.88 -0.33
C SER A 63 -6.82 -16.84 0.98
N VAL A 64 -7.17 -18.02 1.51
CA VAL A 64 -7.72 -18.18 2.86
C VAL A 64 -6.72 -18.89 3.77
N ASP A 65 -6.71 -18.55 5.05
CA ASP A 65 -5.86 -19.22 6.05
C ASP A 65 -6.35 -20.62 6.41
N THR A 66 -7.65 -20.88 6.25
CA THR A 66 -8.28 -22.18 6.42
C THR A 66 -9.35 -22.42 5.36
N ALA A 67 -9.44 -23.65 4.88
CA ALA A 67 -10.44 -24.08 3.89
C ALA A 67 -11.31 -25.25 4.38
N THR A 68 -10.97 -25.87 5.52
CA THR A 68 -11.66 -27.05 6.04
C THR A 68 -11.77 -27.01 7.55
N PHE A 69 -12.97 -27.23 8.09
CA PHE A 69 -13.21 -27.26 9.53
C PHE A 69 -14.62 -27.82 9.84
N ASN A 70 -14.86 -28.14 11.11
CA ASN A 70 -16.16 -28.56 11.62
C ASN A 70 -16.67 -27.55 12.64
N LEU A 71 -17.94 -27.20 12.56
CA LEU A 71 -18.63 -26.30 13.49
C LEU A 71 -19.73 -27.03 14.22
N LEU A 72 -19.67 -27.04 15.55
CA LEU A 72 -20.79 -27.46 16.39
C LEU A 72 -21.95 -26.45 16.25
N PRO A 73 -23.19 -26.86 16.55
CA PRO A 73 -24.34 -25.95 16.56
C PRO A 73 -24.08 -24.69 17.40
N GLY A 74 -24.38 -23.51 16.83
CA GLY A 74 -24.22 -22.20 17.47
C GLY A 74 -22.77 -21.71 17.59
N THR A 75 -21.82 -22.35 16.91
CA THR A 75 -20.42 -21.91 16.88
C THR A 75 -20.05 -21.28 15.54
N SER A 76 -19.02 -20.45 15.55
CA SER A 76 -18.52 -19.74 14.38
C SER A 76 -17.01 -19.93 14.22
N GLN A 77 -16.54 -19.90 12.97
CA GLN A 77 -15.14 -19.88 12.58
C GLN A 77 -14.84 -18.57 11.87
N GLU A 78 -13.78 -17.88 12.31
CA GLU A 78 -13.20 -16.76 11.56
C GLU A 78 -12.37 -17.32 10.40
N VAL A 79 -12.59 -16.81 9.19
CA VAL A 79 -11.80 -17.12 8.01
C VAL A 79 -11.11 -15.84 7.56
N LYS A 80 -9.79 -15.87 7.46
CA LYS A 80 -8.98 -14.72 7.06
C LYS A 80 -8.68 -14.82 5.57
N VAL A 81 -9.15 -13.84 4.82
CA VAL A 81 -8.86 -13.70 3.39
C VAL A 81 -7.67 -12.76 3.24
N THR A 82 -6.62 -13.23 2.58
CA THR A 82 -5.42 -12.44 2.28
C THR A 82 -5.38 -12.12 0.80
N PHE A 83 -5.25 -10.83 0.47
CA PHE A 83 -5.03 -10.33 -0.89
C PHE A 83 -3.56 -9.95 -1.07
N LEU A 84 -2.89 -10.58 -2.03
CA LEU A 84 -1.50 -10.32 -2.41
C LEU A 84 -1.43 -10.10 -3.93
N PRO A 85 -1.64 -8.87 -4.43
CA PRO A 85 -1.64 -8.59 -5.86
C PRO A 85 -0.25 -8.80 -6.48
N PRO A 86 -0.10 -9.70 -7.48
CA PRO A 86 1.20 -9.96 -8.12
C PRO A 86 1.63 -8.84 -9.08
N SER A 87 0.70 -8.02 -9.56
CA SER A 87 0.93 -6.93 -10.50
C SER A 87 -0.11 -5.83 -10.32
N ALA A 88 0.06 -4.71 -11.01
CA ALA A 88 -0.93 -3.64 -10.98
C ALA A 88 -2.19 -4.06 -11.75
N GLY A 89 -3.37 -3.79 -11.19
CA GLY A 89 -4.64 -4.08 -11.84
C GLY A 89 -5.78 -4.35 -10.87
N ASP A 90 -6.98 -4.48 -11.41
CA ASP A 90 -8.17 -4.87 -10.67
C ASP A 90 -8.23 -6.40 -10.56
N TYR A 91 -8.46 -6.91 -9.37
CA TYR A 91 -8.62 -8.33 -9.07
C TYR A 91 -10.02 -8.57 -8.52
N SER A 92 -10.71 -9.59 -9.04
CA SER A 92 -11.99 -9.99 -8.48
C SER A 92 -12.30 -11.45 -8.76
N GLY A 93 -13.07 -12.07 -7.86
CA GLY A 93 -13.39 -13.48 -7.95
C GLY A 93 -14.39 -13.93 -6.89
N TRP A 94 -14.65 -15.23 -6.89
CA TRP A 94 -15.50 -15.90 -5.90
C TRP A 94 -14.66 -16.78 -4.99
N ILE A 95 -14.92 -16.71 -3.69
CA ILE A 95 -14.64 -17.80 -2.75
C ILE A 95 -15.90 -18.67 -2.71
N GLN A 96 -15.78 -19.97 -2.98
CA GLN A 96 -16.90 -20.91 -2.88
C GLN A 96 -16.76 -21.74 -1.61
N ILE A 97 -17.65 -21.60 -0.64
CA ILE A 97 -17.61 -22.37 0.59
C ILE A 97 -18.43 -23.64 0.38
N VAL A 98 -17.75 -24.79 0.26
CA VAL A 98 -18.39 -26.09 0.04
C VAL A 98 -18.60 -26.77 1.38
N SER A 99 -19.85 -27.11 1.70
CA SER A 99 -20.22 -27.68 2.99
C SER A 99 -21.17 -28.87 2.86
N ASN A 100 -21.52 -29.47 3.98
CA ASN A 100 -22.56 -30.51 4.03
C ASN A 100 -23.98 -29.95 4.23
N ASP A 101 -24.20 -28.63 4.24
CA ASP A 101 -25.54 -28.04 4.37
C ASP A 101 -26.45 -28.57 3.23
N PRO A 102 -27.60 -29.20 3.55
CA PRO A 102 -28.46 -29.83 2.54
C PRO A 102 -29.26 -28.84 1.70
N VAL A 103 -29.33 -27.57 2.10
CA VAL A 103 -30.03 -26.49 1.39
C VAL A 103 -29.04 -25.64 0.62
N ASN A 104 -27.91 -25.27 1.24
CA ASN A 104 -26.86 -24.43 0.65
C ASN A 104 -25.50 -25.14 0.74
N ASP A 105 -25.36 -26.24 0.01
CA ASP A 105 -24.11 -27.01 -0.03
C ASP A 105 -22.91 -26.21 -0.56
N THR A 106 -23.18 -25.10 -1.27
CA THR A 106 -22.21 -24.12 -1.74
C THR A 106 -22.70 -22.70 -1.46
N MET A 107 -21.92 -21.93 -0.70
CA MET A 107 -22.12 -20.48 -0.55
C MET A 107 -21.02 -19.70 -1.29
N LEU A 108 -21.33 -18.49 -1.72
CA LEU A 108 -20.40 -17.64 -2.48
C LEU A 108 -20.11 -16.35 -1.72
N VAL A 109 -18.84 -15.96 -1.70
CA VAL A 109 -18.39 -14.64 -1.26
C VAL A 109 -17.65 -13.97 -2.41
N TRP A 110 -18.12 -12.80 -2.84
CA TRP A 110 -17.44 -11.97 -3.83
C TRP A 110 -16.22 -11.32 -3.19
N VAL A 111 -15.06 -11.41 -3.83
CA VAL A 111 -13.85 -10.71 -3.39
C VAL A 111 -13.37 -9.78 -4.48
N GLN A 112 -12.96 -8.58 -4.10
CA GLN A 112 -12.33 -7.63 -5.01
C GLN A 112 -11.24 -6.79 -4.34
N GLY A 113 -10.33 -6.28 -5.14
CA GLY A 113 -9.30 -5.35 -4.70
C GLY A 113 -8.48 -4.83 -5.87
N VAL A 114 -7.80 -3.70 -5.66
CA VAL A 114 -6.93 -3.07 -6.65
C VAL A 114 -5.48 -3.25 -6.21
N GLY A 115 -4.69 -3.92 -7.05
CA GLY A 115 -3.24 -3.92 -6.95
C GLY A 115 -2.71 -2.61 -7.53
N GLU A 116 -2.12 -1.77 -6.69
CA GLU A 116 -1.39 -0.60 -7.18
C GLU A 116 0.12 -0.81 -7.01
N PRO A 117 0.96 -0.33 -7.96
CA PRO A 117 2.36 -0.20 -7.64
C PRO A 117 2.47 0.68 -6.39
N PRO A 118 3.39 0.39 -5.46
CA PRO A 118 3.64 1.30 -4.35
C PRO A 118 3.84 2.69 -4.94
N VAL A 119 2.95 3.62 -4.61
CA VAL A 119 3.09 5.01 -5.04
C VAL A 119 4.47 5.41 -4.53
N GLY A 120 5.30 5.98 -5.41
CA GLY A 120 6.61 6.49 -5.05
C GLY A 120 6.48 7.64 -4.06
N ILE A 121 6.17 7.32 -2.82
CA ILE A 121 6.23 8.15 -1.64
C ILE A 121 7.36 7.50 -0.85
N THR A 122 8.41 8.29 -0.67
CA THR A 122 9.58 8.01 0.16
C THR A 122 9.28 7.05 1.31
N ASP A 123 9.83 5.84 1.18
CA ASP A 123 10.13 4.86 2.23
C ASP A 123 10.03 5.41 3.67
N PRO A 124 9.18 4.88 4.56
CA PRO A 124 9.22 5.21 5.98
C PRO A 124 10.41 4.59 6.72
N GLU A 125 11.20 3.67 6.14
CA GLU A 125 12.21 2.87 6.88
C GLU A 125 13.56 2.65 6.17
N GLY A 126 13.97 3.55 5.27
CA GLY A 126 15.30 3.51 4.65
C GLY A 126 15.98 4.87 4.62
N LEU A 127 17.05 5.04 5.40
CA LEU A 127 18.02 6.09 5.07
C LEU A 127 18.55 5.80 3.65
N PRO A 128 18.74 6.82 2.79
CA PRO A 128 19.33 6.60 1.48
C PRO A 128 20.68 5.88 1.66
N THR A 129 21.03 4.94 0.79
CA THR A 129 22.31 4.21 0.93
C THR A 129 23.48 4.91 0.22
N THR A 130 23.19 5.97 -0.55
CA THR A 130 24.16 6.73 -1.33
C THR A 130 23.88 8.23 -1.26
N PHE A 131 24.93 9.03 -1.45
CA PHE A 131 24.76 10.46 -1.69
C PHE A 131 24.10 10.71 -3.04
N GLY A 132 23.22 11.71 -3.12
CA GLY A 132 22.56 12.05 -4.38
C GLY A 132 22.10 13.49 -4.42
N LEU A 133 22.05 14.01 -5.64
CA LEU A 133 21.47 15.32 -5.98
C LEU A 133 20.61 15.12 -7.22
N ASN A 134 19.34 15.49 -7.09
CA ASN A 134 18.37 15.39 -8.17
C ASN A 134 18.38 16.69 -8.97
N PRO A 135 18.05 16.63 -10.27
CA PRO A 135 17.75 17.84 -11.03
C PRO A 135 16.70 18.69 -10.29
N ASN A 136 16.92 20.00 -10.29
CA ASN A 136 15.98 20.95 -9.73
C ASN A 136 14.68 20.96 -10.55
N TYR A 137 13.54 21.10 -9.88
CA TYR A 137 12.23 21.18 -10.52
C TYR A 137 11.37 22.29 -9.88
N PRO A 138 10.69 23.13 -10.68
CA PRO A 138 10.72 23.17 -12.15
C PRO A 138 12.08 23.65 -12.71
N ASN A 139 12.37 23.34 -13.98
CA ASN A 139 13.52 23.86 -14.73
C ASN A 139 13.19 23.83 -16.25
N PRO A 140 12.99 24.98 -16.93
CA PRO A 140 13.12 26.36 -16.43
C PRO A 140 12.12 26.69 -15.30
N PHE A 141 12.42 27.70 -14.48
CA PHE A 141 11.59 28.10 -13.33
C PHE A 141 11.34 29.61 -13.24
N ASN A 142 10.24 30.01 -12.58
CA ASN A 142 9.86 31.40 -12.31
C ASN A 142 9.00 31.51 -11.02
N PRO A 143 9.40 32.27 -9.97
CA PRO A 143 10.77 32.65 -9.63
C PRO A 143 11.49 31.56 -8.81
N ALA A 144 10.82 30.46 -8.45
CA ALA A 144 11.34 29.47 -7.52
C ALA A 144 11.50 28.06 -8.11
N THR A 145 12.52 27.34 -7.65
CA THR A 145 12.77 25.93 -7.95
C THR A 145 13.20 25.19 -6.69
N THR A 146 12.88 23.90 -6.63
CA THR A 146 13.26 23.02 -5.52
C THR A 146 14.39 22.10 -5.94
N ILE A 147 15.44 22.04 -5.12
CA ILE A 147 16.59 21.15 -5.30
C ILE A 147 16.50 20.05 -4.24
N LYS A 148 16.30 18.80 -4.68
CA LYS A 148 16.23 17.64 -3.80
C LYS A 148 17.57 16.92 -3.72
N TYR A 149 17.97 16.49 -2.52
CA TYR A 149 19.22 15.74 -2.29
C TYR A 149 19.04 14.69 -1.20
N GLN A 150 19.95 13.72 -1.16
CA GLN A 150 19.89 12.59 -0.24
C GLN A 150 21.27 12.34 0.39
N LEU A 151 21.26 12.00 1.69
CA LEU A 151 22.46 11.82 2.51
C LEU A 151 22.42 10.47 3.24
N PRO A 152 23.34 9.53 2.97
CA PRO A 152 23.33 8.22 3.62
C PRO A 152 23.78 8.24 5.07
N GLN A 153 24.50 9.29 5.45
CA GLN A 153 24.97 9.54 6.80
C GLN A 153 25.00 11.04 7.08
N SER A 154 25.01 11.40 8.36
CA SER A 154 25.12 12.80 8.78
C SER A 154 26.40 13.43 8.22
N SER A 155 26.27 14.51 7.46
CA SER A 155 27.36 15.10 6.68
C SER A 155 27.31 16.62 6.69
N ASP A 156 28.47 17.27 6.55
CA ASP A 156 28.55 18.71 6.31
C ASP A 156 28.15 19.00 4.86
N VAL A 157 27.06 19.74 4.69
CA VAL A 157 26.46 20.04 3.39
C VAL A 157 26.70 21.49 3.01
N LYS A 158 27.10 21.70 1.76
CA LYS A 158 27.24 23.04 1.17
C LYS A 158 26.63 23.07 -0.23
N LEU A 159 25.59 23.89 -0.41
CA LEU A 159 24.96 24.15 -1.71
C LEU A 159 25.07 25.62 -2.06
N VAL A 160 25.77 25.90 -3.16
CA VAL A 160 26.09 27.26 -3.60
C VAL A 160 25.71 27.43 -5.07
N ILE A 161 25.09 28.56 -5.38
CA ILE A 161 24.68 28.96 -6.72
C ILE A 161 25.71 29.94 -7.28
N TYR A 162 26.04 29.75 -8.55
CA TYR A 162 26.96 30.54 -9.34
C TYR A 162 26.29 31.00 -10.63
N ASN A 163 26.72 32.14 -11.16
CA ASN A 163 26.41 32.50 -12.54
C ASN A 163 27.40 31.81 -13.51
N VAL A 164 27.20 31.99 -14.81
CA VAL A 164 28.06 31.40 -15.86
C VAL A 164 29.51 31.90 -15.83
N LEU A 165 29.78 33.02 -15.17
CA LEU A 165 31.14 33.56 -14.96
C LEU A 165 31.83 32.93 -13.73
N GLY A 166 31.17 32.01 -13.04
CA GLY A 166 31.70 31.38 -11.81
C GLY A 166 31.62 32.29 -10.58
N GLN A 167 30.94 33.44 -10.66
CA GLN A 167 30.73 34.31 -9.51
C GLN A 167 29.64 33.73 -8.61
N LYS A 168 29.89 33.71 -7.30
CA LYS A 168 28.93 33.24 -6.30
C LYS A 168 27.72 34.17 -6.28
N VAL A 169 26.54 33.61 -6.50
CA VAL A 169 25.25 34.31 -6.45
C VAL A 169 24.62 34.17 -5.07
N ARG A 170 24.50 32.93 -4.57
CA ARG A 170 23.88 32.66 -3.27
C ARG A 170 24.41 31.40 -2.62
N THR A 171 24.54 31.40 -1.31
CA THR A 171 24.67 30.17 -0.51
C THR A 171 23.29 29.78 0.00
N LEU A 172 22.74 28.65 -0.47
CA LEU A 172 21.44 28.18 0.02
C LEU A 172 21.56 27.42 1.33
N LEU A 173 22.65 26.67 1.49
CA LEU A 173 22.88 25.80 2.64
C LEU A 173 24.37 25.66 2.90
N ALA A 174 24.76 25.74 4.17
CA ALA A 174 26.14 25.55 4.64
C ALA A 174 26.13 25.07 6.10
N THR A 175 25.63 23.86 6.35
CA THR A 175 25.48 23.31 7.70
C THR A 175 25.60 21.78 7.72
N ARG A 176 25.74 21.21 8.92
CA ARG A 176 25.68 19.77 9.13
C ARG A 176 24.23 19.30 9.10
N MET A 177 23.94 18.32 8.25
CA MET A 177 22.60 17.74 8.08
C MET A 177 22.61 16.28 8.52
N LYS A 178 21.49 15.81 9.07
CA LYS A 178 21.30 14.38 9.40
C LYS A 178 21.16 13.54 8.13
N ALA A 179 21.41 12.24 8.24
CA ALA A 179 21.08 11.29 7.18
C ALA A 179 19.58 11.40 6.81
N GLY A 180 19.27 11.19 5.53
CA GLY A 180 17.90 11.27 5.02
C GLY A 180 17.79 11.98 3.67
N TYR A 181 16.55 12.11 3.22
CA TYR A 181 16.16 12.91 2.06
C TYR A 181 15.84 14.33 2.49
N HIS A 182 16.25 15.30 1.68
CA HIS A 182 16.14 16.73 1.99
C HIS A 182 15.82 17.52 0.73
N ASP A 183 15.30 18.72 0.92
CA ASP A 183 15.09 19.68 -0.15
C ASP A 183 15.50 21.10 0.27
N VAL A 184 15.85 21.91 -0.72
CA VAL A 184 16.11 23.34 -0.53
C VAL A 184 15.57 24.13 -1.72
N VAL A 185 14.94 25.27 -1.42
CA VAL A 185 14.34 26.14 -2.42
C VAL A 185 15.31 27.27 -2.77
N TRP A 186 15.42 27.57 -4.06
CA TRP A 186 15.96 28.86 -4.51
C TRP A 186 14.85 29.68 -5.17
N ASP A 187 14.71 30.93 -4.73
CA ASP A 187 13.70 31.90 -5.15
C ASP A 187 14.22 32.95 -6.15
N GLY A 188 15.38 32.69 -6.78
CA GLY A 188 15.97 33.61 -7.74
C GLY A 188 16.59 34.88 -7.12
N ARG A 189 16.89 34.90 -5.82
CA ARG A 189 17.62 36.01 -5.16
C ARG A 189 19.08 35.69 -4.86
N ASN A 190 19.92 36.71 -4.78
CA ASN A 190 21.33 36.61 -4.34
C ASN A 190 21.47 36.69 -2.81
N ASP A 191 22.71 36.61 -2.29
CA ASP A 191 23.01 36.73 -0.85
C ASP A 191 22.56 38.07 -0.22
N LEU A 192 22.33 39.13 -1.01
CA LEU A 192 21.82 40.43 -0.55
C LEU A 192 20.27 40.53 -0.60
N GLY A 193 19.58 39.45 -0.98
CA GLY A 193 18.12 39.43 -1.13
C GLY A 193 17.60 40.09 -2.41
N ALA A 194 18.48 40.58 -3.29
CA ALA A 194 18.10 41.16 -4.57
C ALA A 194 17.83 40.07 -5.61
N GLN A 195 16.81 40.27 -6.45
CA GLN A 195 16.54 39.33 -7.55
C GLN A 195 17.67 39.36 -8.57
N VAL A 196 18.04 38.19 -9.08
CA VAL A 196 19.00 38.07 -10.19
C VAL A 196 18.30 38.09 -11.55
N ALA A 197 19.04 38.30 -12.63
CA ALA A 197 18.49 38.35 -13.99
C ALA A 197 18.07 36.94 -14.49
N SER A 198 17.18 36.88 -15.48
CA SER A 198 16.91 35.62 -16.21
C SER A 198 18.19 35.10 -16.86
N GLY A 199 18.38 33.78 -16.86
CA GLY A 199 19.57 33.19 -17.44
C GLY A 199 19.93 31.82 -16.87
N ILE A 200 21.10 31.34 -17.28
CA ILE A 200 21.66 30.07 -16.81
C ILE A 200 22.42 30.30 -15.51
N TYR A 201 22.16 29.44 -14.54
CA TYR A 201 22.87 29.36 -13.28
C TYR A 201 23.38 27.95 -13.05
N ILE A 202 24.46 27.84 -12.27
CA ILE A 202 25.10 26.59 -11.92
C ILE A 202 25.01 26.45 -10.41
N TYR A 203 24.52 25.33 -9.90
CA TYR A 203 24.61 25.02 -8.48
C TYR A 203 25.59 23.88 -8.24
N ARG A 204 26.40 24.06 -7.19
CA ARG A 204 27.38 23.10 -6.72
C ARG A 204 26.97 22.61 -5.34
N PHE A 205 26.74 21.32 -5.23
CA PHE A 205 26.43 20.61 -4.01
C PHE A 205 27.63 19.79 -3.55
N LYS A 206 28.05 19.98 -2.31
CA LYS A 206 29.07 19.17 -1.64
C LYS A 206 28.50 18.58 -0.35
N ALA A 207 28.69 17.29 -0.14
CA ALA A 207 28.37 16.58 1.10
C ALA A 207 29.46 15.55 1.39
N GLY A 208 30.28 15.79 2.41
CA GLY A 208 31.51 14.98 2.61
C GLY A 208 32.41 15.01 1.37
N ASP A 209 32.71 13.82 0.82
CA ASP A 209 33.49 13.65 -0.42
C ASP A 209 32.63 13.70 -1.70
N PHE A 210 31.30 13.67 -1.57
CA PHE A 210 30.40 13.78 -2.72
C PHE A 210 30.36 15.23 -3.21
N LEU A 211 30.64 15.41 -4.51
CA LEU A 211 30.54 16.69 -5.21
C LEU A 211 29.73 16.50 -6.47
N LYS A 212 28.65 17.28 -6.63
CA LYS A 212 27.85 17.29 -7.86
C LYS A 212 27.52 18.71 -8.27
N VAL A 213 27.60 18.95 -9.58
CA VAL A 213 27.35 20.25 -10.20
C VAL A 213 26.26 20.07 -11.24
N GLN A 214 25.27 20.95 -11.23
CA GLN A 214 24.17 20.93 -12.19
C GLN A 214 23.80 22.36 -12.61
N LYS A 215 23.14 22.46 -13.77
CA LYS A 215 22.68 23.71 -14.36
C LYS A 215 21.18 23.90 -14.18
N MET A 216 20.73 25.14 -14.06
CA MET A 216 19.33 25.53 -14.00
C MET A 216 19.09 26.81 -14.81
N ILE A 217 17.86 26.99 -15.27
CA ILE A 217 17.45 28.11 -16.11
C ILE A 217 16.36 28.90 -15.37
N LEU A 218 16.69 30.12 -14.98
CA LEU A 218 15.71 31.08 -14.44
C LEU A 218 15.08 31.85 -15.60
N MET A 219 13.77 31.85 -15.67
CA MET A 219 12.96 32.60 -16.62
C MET A 219 12.07 33.58 -15.86
N LYS A 220 11.98 34.83 -16.33
CA LYS A 220 11.07 35.84 -15.77
C LYS A 220 10.06 36.25 -16.82
#